data_AF-A0A4Z0KJJ5-F1
#
_entry.id   AF-A0A4Z0KJJ5-F1
#
_cell.length_a   1.000
_cell.length_b   1.000
_cell.length_c   1.000
_cell.angle_alpha   90.00
_cell.angle_beta   90.00
_cell.angle_gamma   90.00
#
_symmetry.space_group_name_H-M   'P 1'
#
loop_
_entity.id
_entity.type
_entity.pdbx_description
1 polymer ?
#
loop_
_entity_poly.entity_id
_entity_poly.type
_entity_poly.pdbx_seq_one_letter_code
_entity_poly.pdbx_strand_id
1 'polypeptide(L)'
;MPLWIVIGVAAAIFVLVIVLAATFNVFSAESAEETEAAWDPLPPDFNPEDLDELTFRPALRGYRMEDVDAAVRVLRTRIHELEAARGQQ
;
A
#
# COMPACT_ATOMS: atom_id res chain seq x y z
N MET A 1 45.13 5.71 27.68
CA MET A 1 43.86 4.97 27.80
C MET A 1 44.03 3.64 27.07
N PRO A 2 43.87 2.47 27.71
CA PRO A 2 44.08 1.20 27.03
C PRO A 2 43.07 1.07 25.87
N LEU A 3 43.56 0.81 24.66
CA LEU A 3 42.82 0.74 23.40
C LEU A 3 41.53 -0.10 23.49
N TRP A 4 41.56 -1.16 24.31
CA TRP A 4 40.42 -2.01 24.62
C TRP A 4 39.20 -1.27 25.21
N ILE A 5 39.42 -0.26 26.03
CA ILE A 5 38.34 0.55 26.60
C ILE A 5 37.69 1.38 25.48
N VAL A 6 38.48 1.94 24.58
CA VAL A 6 37.97 2.72 23.44
C VAL A 6 37.11 1.84 22.53
N ILE A 7 37.59 0.62 22.24
CA ILE A 7 36.84 -0.36 21.44
C ILE A 7 35.54 -0.77 22.13
N GLY A 8 35.59 -1.05 23.43
CA GLY A 8 34.40 -1.41 24.21
C GLY A 8 33.36 -0.30 24.26
N VAL A 9 33.80 0.94 24.47
CA VAL A 9 32.93 2.12 24.49
C VAL A 9 32.31 2.36 23.11
N ALA A 10 33.10 2.25 22.03
CA ALA A 10 32.59 2.39 20.67
C ALA A 10 31.53 1.33 20.34
N ALA A 11 31.76 0.07 20.72
CA ALA A 11 30.79 -1.01 20.53
C ALA A 11 29.50 -0.77 21.33
N ALA A 12 29.61 -0.33 22.59
CA ALA A 12 28.46 -0.03 23.43
C ALA A 12 27.60 1.11 22.85
N ILE A 13 28.24 2.18 22.34
CA ILE A 13 27.54 3.29 21.67
C ILE A 13 26.85 2.79 20.40
N PHE A 14 27.52 1.98 19.59
CA PHE A 14 26.93 1.46 18.35
C PHE A 14 25.68 0.61 18.63
N VAL A 15 25.75 -0.29 19.61
CA VAL A 15 24.59 -1.08 20.04
C VAL A 15 23.48 -0.18 20.59
N LEU A 16 23.82 0.84 21.38
CA LEU A 16 22.84 1.80 21.89
C LEU A 16 22.12 2.53 20.75
N VAL A 17 22.83 2.97 19.73
CA VAL A 17 22.22 3.63 18.55
C VAL A 17 21.27 2.68 17.82
N ILE A 18 21.65 1.41 17.62
CA ILE A 18 20.78 0.40 16.99
C ILE A 18 19.51 0.18 17.81
N VAL A 19 19.65 0.03 19.14
CA VAL A 19 18.51 -0.18 20.05
C VAL A 19 17.57 1.02 20.02
N LEU A 20 18.10 2.25 20.03
CA LEU A 20 17.29 3.46 19.92
C LEU A 20 16.59 3.53 18.56
N ALA A 21 17.29 3.26 17.45
CA ALA A 21 16.69 3.28 16.12
C ALA A 21 15.57 2.23 15.96
N ALA A 22 15.77 1.04 16.54
CA ALA A 22 14.73 0.01 16.62
C ALA A 22 13.55 0.42 17.51
N THR A 23 13.82 1.04 18.67
CA THR A 23 12.77 1.50 19.61
C THR A 23 11.93 2.64 19.03
N PHE A 24 12.56 3.55 18.28
CA PHE A 24 11.88 4.67 17.63
C PHE A 24 11.24 4.30 16.29
N ASN A 25 11.21 3.00 15.92
CA ASN A 25 10.54 2.52 14.72
C ASN A 25 11.06 3.21 13.42
N VAL A 26 12.28 3.76 13.44
CA VAL A 26 12.86 4.55 12.34
C VAL A 26 13.06 3.68 11.09
N PHE A 27 13.18 2.37 11.26
CA PHE A 27 13.25 1.39 10.16
C PHE A 27 11.88 0.89 9.68
N SER A 28 10.79 1.24 10.37
CA SER A 28 9.44 0.75 10.05
C SER A 28 8.54 1.85 9.49
N ALA A 29 8.91 3.13 9.60
CA ALA A 29 8.13 4.22 9.01
C ALA A 29 8.06 4.16 7.48
N GLU A 30 9.10 3.68 6.79
CA GLU A 30 9.14 3.69 5.31
C GLU A 30 8.54 2.43 4.67
N SER A 31 8.42 1.31 5.39
CA SER A 31 7.96 0.04 4.82
C SER A 31 6.59 -0.43 5.34
N ALA A 32 6.10 0.13 6.45
CA ALA A 32 4.82 -0.28 7.04
C ALA A 32 3.63 0.55 6.53
N GLU A 33 3.82 1.83 6.20
CA GLU A 33 2.69 2.70 5.80
C GLU A 33 2.05 2.31 4.45
N GLU A 34 2.81 1.77 3.49
CA GLU A 34 2.23 1.27 2.24
C GLU A 34 1.40 -0.02 2.41
N THR A 35 1.65 -0.80 3.48
CA THR A 35 0.96 -2.08 3.70
C THR A 35 -0.40 -1.91 4.38
N GLU A 36 -0.62 -0.80 5.08
CA GLU A 36 -1.84 -0.54 5.86
C GLU A 36 -2.81 0.48 5.24
N ALA A 37 -2.64 0.88 3.98
CA ALA A 37 -3.66 1.66 3.28
C ALA A 37 -4.98 0.85 3.27
N ALA A 38 -5.94 1.22 4.13
CA ALA A 38 -7.20 0.51 4.28
C ALA A 38 -7.86 0.34 2.90
N TRP A 39 -8.33 -0.87 2.59
CA TRP A 39 -9.13 -1.11 1.40
C TRP A 39 -10.34 -0.20 1.48
N ASP A 40 -10.43 0.79 0.59
CA ASP A 40 -11.58 1.66 0.49
C ASP A 40 -12.58 0.99 -0.47
N PRO A 41 -13.68 0.41 0.06
CA PRO A 41 -14.66 -0.22 -0.80
C PRO A 41 -15.38 0.83 -1.66
N LEU A 42 -15.76 0.46 -2.88
CA LEU A 42 -16.58 1.35 -3.69
C LEU A 42 -17.87 1.73 -2.96
N PRO A 43 -18.31 3.00 -3.04
CA PRO A 43 -19.58 3.42 -2.49
C PRO A 43 -20.75 2.68 -3.18
N PRO A 44 -21.90 2.52 -2.50
CA PRO A 44 -23.04 1.80 -3.05
C PRO A 44 -23.63 2.45 -4.31
N ASP A 45 -23.44 3.76 -4.46
CA ASP A 45 -23.92 4.57 -5.59
C ASP A 45 -22.77 4.98 -6.53
N PHE A 46 -21.74 4.14 -6.66
CA PHE A 46 -20.57 4.46 -7.48
C PHE A 46 -20.92 4.71 -8.96
N ASN A 47 -20.24 5.69 -9.54
CA ASN A 47 -20.29 6.07 -10.95
C ASN A 47 -19.15 5.36 -11.71
N PRO A 48 -19.22 5.20 -13.05
CA PRO A 48 -18.15 4.53 -13.81
C PRO A 48 -16.79 5.22 -13.71
N GLU A 49 -16.80 6.52 -13.40
CA GLU A 49 -15.63 7.37 -13.17
C GLU A 49 -14.90 6.96 -11.88
N ASP A 50 -15.63 6.50 -10.85
CA ASP A 50 -15.05 6.04 -9.58
C ASP A 50 -14.24 4.75 -9.75
N LEU A 51 -14.47 4.00 -10.85
CA LEU A 51 -13.66 2.84 -11.21
C LEU A 51 -12.26 3.22 -11.70
N ASP A 52 -12.00 4.48 -12.09
CA ASP A 52 -10.67 4.96 -12.47
C ASP A 52 -9.77 5.22 -11.25
N GLU A 53 -10.37 5.61 -10.14
CA GLU A 53 -9.65 5.90 -8.89
C GLU A 53 -9.45 4.63 -8.03
N LEU A 54 -10.07 3.51 -8.42
CA LEU A 54 -10.00 2.25 -7.71
C LEU A 54 -8.56 1.70 -7.67
N THR A 55 -7.99 1.66 -6.47
CA THR A 55 -6.65 1.15 -6.24
C THR A 55 -6.70 -0.20 -5.51
N PHE A 56 -6.11 -1.23 -6.12
CA PHE A 56 -6.00 -2.56 -5.51
C PHE A 56 -4.69 -2.70 -4.73
N ARG A 57 -4.77 -3.24 -3.51
CA ARG A 57 -3.58 -3.51 -2.69
C ARG A 57 -2.75 -4.67 -3.25
N PRO A 58 -1.43 -4.52 -3.39
CA PRO A 58 -0.56 -5.64 -3.71
C PRO A 58 -0.56 -6.63 -2.53
N ALA A 59 -0.77 -7.91 -2.84
CA ALA A 59 -0.79 -8.98 -1.85
C ALA A 59 0.27 -10.03 -2.19
N LEU A 60 0.84 -10.68 -1.17
CA LEU A 60 1.80 -11.78 -1.33
C LEU A 60 1.25 -12.91 -2.23
N ARG A 61 -0.08 -13.03 -2.30
CA ARG A 61 -0.80 -13.88 -3.24
C ARG A 61 -2.06 -13.15 -3.69
N GLY A 62 -2.20 -12.94 -4.99
CA GLY A 62 -3.34 -12.23 -5.58
C GLY A 62 -3.53 -12.58 -7.05
N TYR A 63 -4.53 -11.97 -7.67
CA TYR A 63 -4.72 -12.00 -9.11
C TYR A 63 -3.64 -11.17 -9.81
N ARG A 64 -3.35 -11.48 -11.07
CA ARG A 64 -2.43 -10.67 -11.88
C ARG A 64 -3.07 -9.32 -12.17
N MET A 65 -2.27 -8.26 -12.12
CA MET A 65 -2.73 -6.90 -12.38
C MET A 65 -3.30 -6.77 -13.79
N GLU A 66 -2.67 -7.40 -14.79
CA GLU A 66 -3.16 -7.41 -16.17
C GLU A 66 -4.57 -8.03 -16.32
N ASP A 67 -4.87 -9.08 -15.56
CA ASP A 67 -6.16 -9.78 -15.61
C ASP A 67 -7.25 -8.94 -14.93
N VAL A 68 -6.91 -8.29 -13.81
CA VAL A 68 -7.81 -7.39 -13.08
C VAL A 68 -8.13 -6.17 -13.93
N ASP A 69 -7.12 -5.52 -14.52
CA ASP A 69 -7.30 -4.34 -15.37
C ASP A 69 -8.14 -4.65 -16.61
N ALA A 70 -7.96 -5.83 -17.21
CA ALA A 70 -8.76 -6.27 -18.33
C ALA A 70 -10.22 -6.48 -17.92
N ALA A 71 -10.47 -7.12 -16.77
CA ALA A 71 -11.81 -7.34 -16.25
C ALA A 71 -12.51 -6.01 -15.90
N VAL A 72 -11.86 -5.12 -15.16
CA VAL A 72 -12.41 -3.80 -14.75
C VAL A 72 -12.80 -2.98 -15.98
N ARG A 73 -11.96 -2.99 -17.03
CA ARG A 73 -12.25 -2.31 -18.29
C ARG A 73 -13.52 -2.82 -18.97
N VAL A 74 -13.71 -4.14 -19.01
CA VAL A 74 -14.92 -4.75 -19.60
C VAL A 74 -16.16 -4.39 -18.77
N LEU A 75 -16.04 -4.42 -17.43
CA LEU A 75 -17.14 -4.02 -16.54
C LEU A 75 -17.52 -2.55 -16.75
N ARG A 76 -16.55 -1.64 -16.82
CA ARG A 76 -16.81 -0.21 -17.09
C ARG A 76 -17.60 -0.01 -18.37
N THR A 77 -17.18 -0.63 -19.47
CA THR A 77 -17.88 -0.52 -20.76
C THR A 77 -19.33 -0.96 -20.62
N ARG A 78 -19.60 -2.06 -19.91
CA ARG A 78 -20.97 -2.53 -19.70
C ARG A 78 -21.80 -1.61 -18.81
N ILE A 79 -21.21 -1.00 -17.78
CA ILE A 79 -21.93 -0.04 -16.93
C ILE A 79 -22.34 1.18 -17.75
N HIS A 80 -21.44 1.75 -18.56
CA HIS A 80 -21.78 2.87 -19.44
C HIS A 80 -22.91 2.55 -20.41
N GLU A 81 -22.91 1.35 -21.00
CA GLU A 81 -24.00 0.92 -21.88
C GLU A 81 -25.34 0.81 -21.13
N LEU A 82 -25.33 0.30 -19.90
CA LEU A 82 -26.52 0.17 -19.06
C LEU A 82 -27.07 1.53 -18.62
N GLU A 83 -26.20 2.47 -18.27
CA GLU A 83 -26.57 3.83 -17.89
C GLU A 83 -27.12 4.62 -19.08
N ALA A 84 -26.49 4.51 -20.25
CA ALA A 84 -26.99 5.11 -21.49
C ALA A 84 -28.38 4.58 -21.85
N ALA A 85 -28.63 3.27 -21.66
CA ALA A 85 -29.95 2.68 -21.87
C ALA A 85 -30.99 3.12 -20.82
N ARG A 86 -30.58 3.33 -19.56
CA ARG A 86 -31.45 3.82 -18.49
C ARG A 86 -31.85 5.29 -18.69
N GLY A 87 -30.94 6.13 -19.18
CA GLY A 87 -31.23 7.55 -19.45
C GLY A 87 -32.16 7.80 -20.65
N GLN A 88 -32.48 6.78 -21.45
CA GLN A 88 -33.39 6.85 -22.59
C GLN A 88 -34.84 6.44 -22.26
N GLN A 89 -35.10 5.94 -21.05
CA GLN A 89 -36.44 5.59 -20.54
C GLN A 89 -37.04 6.75 -19.73
#